data_AF-A0A497APM5-F1
#
_entry.id   AF-A0A497APM5-F1
#
_cell.length_a   1.000
_cell.length_b   1.000
_cell.length_c   1.000
_cell.angle_alpha   90.00
_cell.angle_beta   90.00
_cell.angle_gamma   90.00
#
_symmetry.space_group_name_H-M   'P 1'
#
loop_
_entity.id
_entity.type
_entity.pdbx_description
1 polymer ?
#
loop_
_entity_poly.entity_id
_entity_poly.type
_entity_poly.pdbx_seq_one_letter_code
_entity_poly.pdbx_strand_id
1 'polypeptide(L)'
;MDSKRLATFALAGLLLTFSAIVNAAGAAQTPLAPRAPTQEHQVYLPLIAKSYPPPPPVYHLYADPADLDDLARHPYSDETIPATFIHERSWDVDVRYRGDTSRLMPKKCWKVFFPGSDLFQSQEE
;
A
#
# COMPACT_ATOMS: atom_id res chain seq x y z
N MET A 1 28.02 8.70 -71.96
CA MET A 1 27.24 8.58 -70.70
C MET A 1 27.10 9.99 -70.17
N ASP A 2 26.08 10.64 -70.70
CA ASP A 2 26.00 12.09 -70.84
C ASP A 2 25.19 12.69 -69.68
N SER A 3 25.85 13.49 -68.84
CA SER A 3 25.20 14.28 -67.80
C SER A 3 25.07 15.73 -68.26
N LYS A 4 23.94 16.09 -68.86
CA LYS A 4 23.51 17.49 -68.99
C LYS A 4 22.00 17.54 -68.92
N ARG A 5 21.46 18.34 -67.99
CA ARG A 5 20.26 19.21 -68.09
C ARG A 5 19.92 19.69 -66.67
N LEU A 6 20.21 20.95 -66.31
CA LEU A 6 19.46 22.19 -66.60
C LEU A 6 18.08 22.26 -65.92
N ALA A 7 18.04 23.10 -64.88
CA ALA A 7 17.11 24.20 -64.61
C ALA A 7 15.58 23.94 -64.57
N THR A 8 15.10 23.82 -63.34
CA THR A 8 14.11 24.64 -62.61
C THR A 8 13.01 25.48 -63.30
N PHE A 9 11.85 25.46 -62.60
CA PHE A 9 10.76 26.45 -62.47
C PHE A 9 9.73 26.56 -63.60
N ALA A 10 8.44 26.30 -63.30
CA ALA A 10 7.48 27.33 -62.83
C ALA A 10 6.01 26.85 -62.88
N LEU A 11 5.21 27.42 -61.95
CA LEU A 11 3.77 27.77 -61.98
C LEU A 11 2.75 26.71 -62.46
N ALA A 12 1.89 26.15 -61.61
CA ALA A 12 0.80 26.72 -60.80
C ALA A 12 -0.46 27.16 -61.57
N GLY A 13 -1.57 26.49 -61.24
CA GLY A 13 -2.96 26.97 -61.30
C GLY A 13 -3.61 27.00 -62.68
N LEU A 14 -4.91 26.83 -62.84
CA LEU A 14 -6.02 26.45 -61.97
C LEU A 14 -7.24 26.39 -62.94
N LEU A 15 -8.07 25.34 -62.83
CA LEU A 15 -9.51 25.20 -63.18
C LEU A 15 -10.03 25.87 -64.49
N LEU A 16 -10.91 25.29 -65.30
CA LEU A 16 -12.16 24.60 -64.98
C LEU A 16 -12.78 24.27 -66.34
N THR A 17 -13.25 23.05 -66.57
CA THR A 17 -14.54 22.80 -67.23
C THR A 17 -14.85 21.32 -67.05
N PHE A 18 -16.08 21.02 -66.64
CA PHE A 18 -16.97 20.09 -67.33
C PHE A 18 -18.27 20.05 -66.51
N SER A 19 -19.29 20.70 -67.05
CA SER A 19 -20.66 20.33 -66.74
C SER A 19 -20.89 18.94 -67.30
N ALA A 20 -21.58 18.06 -66.56
CA ALA A 20 -22.96 17.71 -66.91
C ALA A 20 -23.44 16.41 -66.24
N ILE A 21 -24.75 16.47 -65.95
CA ILE A 21 -25.75 15.40 -65.95
C ILE A 21 -25.82 14.51 -64.70
N VAL A 22 -26.82 14.88 -63.91
CA VAL A 22 -27.61 14.05 -63.01
C VAL A 22 -28.11 12.80 -63.75
N ASN A 23 -27.90 11.63 -63.17
CA ASN A 23 -28.83 10.53 -63.41
C ASN A 23 -29.12 9.77 -62.11
N ALA A 24 -30.41 9.62 -61.87
CA ALA A 24 -31.02 9.10 -60.67
C ALA A 24 -30.99 7.57 -60.66
N ALA A 25 -30.72 6.99 -59.48
CA ALA A 25 -31.34 5.79 -58.93
C ALA A 25 -30.35 5.12 -57.97
N GLY A 26 -30.73 4.99 -56.70
CA GLY A 26 -30.02 4.09 -55.80
C GLY A 26 -30.02 4.56 -54.35
N ALA A 27 -30.98 4.03 -53.59
CA ALA A 27 -31.03 4.01 -52.13
C ALA A 27 -30.98 5.38 -51.44
N ALA A 28 -32.14 5.83 -50.95
CA ALA A 28 -32.19 6.82 -49.88
C ALA A 28 -31.40 6.28 -48.69
N GLN A 29 -30.17 6.76 -48.53
CA GLN A 29 -29.41 6.67 -47.30
C GLN A 29 -30.19 7.50 -46.28
N THR A 30 -30.76 6.85 -45.27
CA THR A 30 -31.18 7.53 -44.05
C THR A 30 -30.04 8.43 -43.57
N PRO A 31 -30.29 9.68 -43.16
CA PRO A 31 -29.26 10.49 -42.54
C PRO A 31 -28.79 9.74 -41.30
N LEU A 32 -27.52 9.33 -41.27
CA LEU A 32 -26.88 8.96 -40.01
C LEU A 32 -26.90 10.25 -39.18
N ALA A 33 -27.86 10.34 -38.25
CA ALA A 33 -27.83 11.33 -37.19
C ALA A 33 -26.42 11.30 -36.55
N PRO A 34 -25.88 12.45 -36.11
CA PRO A 34 -24.64 12.46 -35.34
C PRO A 34 -24.79 11.44 -34.21
N ARG A 35 -23.94 10.41 -34.17
CA ARG A 35 -23.92 9.49 -33.02
C ARG A 35 -23.71 10.37 -31.79
N ALA A 36 -24.65 10.30 -30.86
CA ALA A 36 -24.52 10.92 -29.54
C ALA A 36 -23.17 10.53 -28.93
N PRO A 37 -22.52 11.42 -28.15
CA PRO A 37 -21.23 11.13 -27.55
C PRO A 37 -21.29 9.80 -26.80
N THR A 38 -20.30 8.95 -27.07
CA THR A 38 -19.99 7.72 -26.35
C THR A 38 -20.15 7.97 -24.85
N GLN A 39 -20.99 7.18 -24.18
CA GLN A 39 -21.17 7.23 -22.72
C GLN A 39 -19.80 7.21 -22.03
N GLU A 40 -19.38 8.36 -21.51
CA GLU A 40 -18.24 8.46 -20.62
C GLU A 40 -18.59 7.72 -19.34
N HIS A 41 -18.05 6.51 -19.18
CA HIS A 41 -18.17 5.76 -17.94
C HIS A 41 -17.20 6.38 -16.94
N GLN A 42 -17.71 7.27 -16.09
CA GLN A 42 -16.95 7.77 -14.95
C GLN A 42 -16.90 6.68 -13.88
N VAL A 43 -15.77 5.97 -13.83
CA VAL A 43 -15.48 5.01 -12.76
C VAL A 43 -14.96 5.79 -11.56
N TYR A 44 -15.79 5.92 -10.52
CA TYR A 44 -15.35 6.46 -9.24
C TYR A 44 -14.70 5.35 -8.43
N LEU A 45 -13.36 5.34 -8.38
CA LEU A 45 -12.62 4.54 -7.41
C LEU A 45 -12.54 5.34 -6.11
N PRO A 46 -13.17 4.88 -5.01
CA PRO A 46 -12.97 5.54 -3.72
C PRO A 46 -11.49 5.44 -3.37
N LEU A 47 -10.86 6.59 -3.11
CA LEU A 47 -9.49 6.64 -2.62
C LEU A 47 -9.49 6.08 -1.19
N ILE A 48 -9.33 4.76 -1.03
CA ILE A 48 -9.13 4.16 0.28
C ILE A 48 -7.69 4.49 0.68
N ALA A 49 -7.53 5.63 1.37
CA ALA A 49 -6.28 5.99 2.02
C ALA A 49 -6.04 5.00 3.16
N LYS A 50 -5.37 3.88 2.87
CA LYS A 50 -4.83 3.01 3.92
C LYS A 50 -3.70 3.78 4.59
N SER A 51 -3.85 4.09 5.87
CA SER A 51 -2.77 4.60 6.70
C SER A 51 -1.67 3.53 6.71
N TYR A 52 -0.59 3.79 5.97
CA TYR A 52 0.57 2.91 5.90
C TYR A 52 1.79 3.66 6.43
N PRO A 53 2.57 3.07 7.35
CA PRO A 53 2.38 1.73 7.91
C PRO A 53 1.16 1.65 8.85
N PRO A 54 0.60 0.44 9.08
CA PRO A 54 -0.41 0.24 10.11
C PRO A 54 0.13 0.67 11.48
N PRO A 55 -0.74 1.09 12.41
CA PRO A 55 -0.31 1.41 13.77
C PRO A 55 0.35 0.19 14.43
N PRO A 56 1.36 0.41 15.30
CA PRO A 56 2.00 -0.68 16.01
C PRO A 56 0.99 -1.40 16.94
N PRO A 57 1.18 -2.70 17.18
CA PRO A 57 0.33 -3.44 18.10
C PRO A 57 0.48 -2.91 19.53
N VAL A 58 -0.64 -2.91 20.26
CA VAL A 58 -0.67 -2.58 21.69
C VAL A 58 -0.64 -3.87 22.49
N TYR A 59 0.26 -3.93 23.45
CA TYR A 59 0.42 -5.05 24.37
C TYR A 59 0.24 -4.55 25.80
N HIS A 60 -0.45 -5.34 26.62
CA HIS A 60 -0.57 -5.07 28.04
C HIS A 60 0.20 -6.13 28.83
N LEU A 61 0.93 -5.68 29.85
CA LEU A 61 1.67 -6.54 30.75
C LEU A 61 1.31 -6.15 32.19
N TYR A 62 0.77 -7.11 32.94
CA TYR A 62 0.38 -6.94 34.32
C TYR A 62 1.23 -7.85 35.21
N ALA A 63 1.66 -7.35 36.36
CA ALA A 63 2.38 -8.10 37.38
C ALA A 63 1.92 -7.58 38.75
N ASP A 64 2.12 -8.38 39.80
CA ASP A 64 1.81 -7.93 41.16
C ASP A 64 2.74 -6.77 41.57
N PRO A 65 2.23 -5.71 42.21
CA PRO A 65 3.07 -4.60 42.66
C PRO A 65 4.17 -5.04 43.63
N ALA A 66 3.93 -6.03 44.49
CA ALA A 66 4.96 -6.54 45.40
C ALA A 66 6.10 -7.21 44.62
N ASP A 67 5.78 -8.04 43.63
CA ASP A 67 6.78 -8.66 42.77
C ASP A 67 7.59 -7.63 41.96
N LEU A 68 6.94 -6.54 41.53
CA LEU A 68 7.61 -5.43 40.85
C LEU A 68 8.58 -4.69 41.77
N ASP A 69 8.21 -4.47 43.04
CA ASP A 69 9.08 -3.85 44.04
C ASP A 69 10.29 -4.74 44.35
N ASP A 70 10.08 -6.05 44.44
CA ASP A 70 11.14 -7.05 44.64
C ASP A 70 12.12 -7.06 43.47
N LEU A 71 11.60 -7.05 42.23
CA LEU A 71 12.40 -6.97 41.01
C LEU A 71 13.15 -5.63 40.92
N ALA A 72 12.56 -4.53 41.39
CA ALA A 72 13.19 -3.21 41.41
C ALA A 72 14.34 -3.12 42.44
N ARG A 73 14.25 -3.85 43.56
CA ARG A 73 15.32 -3.95 44.57
C ARG A 73 16.51 -4.76 44.08
N HIS A 74 16.28 -5.76 43.24
CA HIS A 74 17.32 -6.65 42.71
C HIS A 74 17.34 -6.69 41.17
N PRO A 75 17.59 -5.56 40.49
CA PRO A 75 17.37 -5.43 39.04
C PRO A 75 18.30 -6.31 38.19
N TYR A 76 19.41 -6.77 38.78
CA TYR A 76 20.38 -7.64 38.12
C TYR A 76 20.11 -9.13 38.31
N SER A 77 19.11 -9.49 39.12
CA SER A 77 18.75 -10.89 39.36
C SER A 77 18.38 -11.60 38.06
N ASP A 78 18.70 -12.89 38.00
CA ASP A 78 18.25 -13.78 36.94
C ASP A 78 16.87 -14.40 37.23
N GLU A 79 16.34 -14.18 38.44
CA GLU A 79 15.00 -14.59 38.84
C GLU A 79 13.92 -13.88 38.02
N THR A 80 12.82 -14.60 37.77
CA THR A 80 11.63 -14.11 37.09
C THR A 80 10.49 -13.95 38.08
N ILE A 81 9.57 -13.04 37.75
CA ILE A 81 8.30 -12.87 38.46
C ILE A 81 7.14 -13.31 37.58
N PRO A 82 6.05 -13.84 38.16
CA PRO A 82 4.85 -14.17 37.41
C PRO A 82 4.17 -12.90 36.89
N ALA A 83 3.59 -12.98 35.70
CA ALA A 83 2.90 -11.88 35.05
C ALA A 83 1.83 -12.39 34.08
N THR A 84 0.94 -11.48 33.66
CA THR A 84 -0.05 -11.74 32.62
C THR A 84 0.22 -10.85 31.42
N PHE A 85 0.48 -11.46 30.27
CA PHE A 85 0.61 -10.78 28.98
C PHE A 85 -0.71 -10.83 28.21
N ILE A 86 -1.15 -9.71 27.65
CA ILE A 86 -2.42 -9.62 26.90
C ILE A 86 -2.19 -9.03 25.51
N HIS A 87 -2.59 -9.81 24.51
CA HIS A 87 -2.70 -9.43 23.10
C HIS A 87 -3.77 -10.28 22.41
N GLU A 88 -4.96 -9.73 22.19
CA GLU A 88 -6.16 -10.45 21.70
C GLU A 88 -6.71 -11.51 22.69
N ARG A 89 -5.83 -12.27 23.34
CA ARG A 89 -6.08 -13.15 24.48
C ARG A 89 -5.00 -12.96 25.56
N SER A 90 -5.11 -13.69 26.67
CA SER A 90 -4.17 -13.66 27.79
C SER A 90 -3.22 -14.85 27.79
N TRP A 91 -2.01 -14.64 28.31
CA TRP A 91 -1.03 -15.66 28.63
C TRP A 91 -0.50 -15.42 30.04
N ASP A 92 -0.37 -16.50 30.81
CA ASP A 92 0.43 -16.50 32.03
C ASP A 92 1.89 -16.67 31.63
N VAL A 93 2.72 -15.71 32.02
CA VAL A 93 4.11 -15.60 31.58
C VAL A 93 5.01 -15.33 32.78
N ASP A 94 6.29 -15.63 32.62
CA ASP A 94 7.31 -15.18 33.55
C ASP A 94 8.07 -14.00 32.92
N VAL A 95 8.45 -13.00 33.74
CA VAL A 95 9.17 -11.81 33.26
C VAL A 95 10.34 -11.43 34.13
N ARG A 96 11.36 -10.80 33.51
CA ARG A 96 12.46 -10.13 34.23
C ARG A 96 13.03 -8.97 33.44
N TYR A 97 13.84 -8.13 34.10
CA TYR A 97 14.60 -7.10 33.39
C TYR A 97 15.73 -7.68 32.54
N ARG A 98 15.91 -7.10 31.35
CA ARG A 98 16.90 -7.47 30.34
C ARG A 98 17.90 -6.34 30.11
N GLY A 99 19.08 -6.77 29.65
CA GLY A 99 20.19 -5.91 29.27
C GLY A 99 20.97 -5.48 30.49
N ASP A 100 22.09 -4.80 30.28
CA ASP A 100 22.97 -4.39 31.37
C ASP A 100 22.57 -3.00 31.89
N THR A 101 22.99 -1.95 31.19
CA THR A 101 22.66 -0.57 31.53
C THR A 101 21.15 -0.26 31.49
N SER A 102 20.39 -0.94 30.64
CA SER A 102 18.94 -0.75 30.51
C SER A 102 18.16 -1.11 31.78
N ARG A 103 18.73 -1.95 32.65
CA ARG A 103 18.13 -2.30 33.95
C ARG A 103 18.00 -1.09 34.88
N LEU A 104 18.87 -0.10 34.74
CA LEU A 104 18.89 1.10 35.58
C LEU A 104 18.04 2.24 35.02
N MET A 105 17.56 2.12 33.78
CA MET A 105 16.75 3.16 33.14
C MET A 105 15.33 3.20 33.72
N PRO A 106 14.66 4.37 33.72
CA PRO A 106 13.25 4.46 34.11
C PRO A 106 12.35 3.59 33.22
N LYS A 107 12.61 3.60 31.91
CA LYS A 107 11.95 2.70 30.96
C LYS A 107 12.69 1.37 30.92
N LYS A 108 12.08 0.34 31.50
CA LYS A 108 12.67 -1.00 31.57
C LYS A 108 12.57 -1.73 30.24
N CYS A 109 13.62 -2.49 29.94
CA CYS A 109 13.60 -3.51 28.90
C CYS A 109 13.25 -4.85 29.55
N TRP A 110 12.19 -5.50 29.06
CA TRP A 110 11.69 -6.74 29.62
C TRP A 110 12.13 -7.94 28.77
N LYS A 111 12.38 -9.08 29.42
CA LYS A 111 12.36 -10.40 28.78
C LYS A 111 11.12 -11.11 29.27
N VAL A 112 10.30 -11.56 28.33
CA VAL A 112 9.05 -12.29 28.59
C VAL A 112 9.28 -13.75 28.20
N PHE A 113 8.89 -14.66 29.08
CA PHE A 113 8.97 -16.09 28.88
C PHE A 113 7.56 -16.64 28.78
N PHE A 114 7.21 -17.09 27.58
CA PHE A 114 5.93 -17.76 27.34
C PHE A 114 6.06 -19.24 27.72
N PRO A 115 4.98 -19.87 28.21
CA PRO A 115 4.98 -21.29 28.47
C PRO A 115 5.21 -22.07 27.16
N GLY A 116 6.09 -23.07 27.17
CA GLY A 116 6.42 -23.85 25.96
C GLY A 116 5.22 -24.57 25.33
N SER A 117 4.18 -24.87 26.12
CA SER A 117 2.93 -25.44 25.62
C SER A 117 2.02 -24.45 24.89
N ASP A 118 2.26 -23.15 25.04
CA ASP A 118 1.32 -22.11 24.60
C ASP A 118 2.05 -20.83 24.15
N LEU A 119 2.73 -20.95 23.01
CA LEU A 119 3.63 -19.96 22.46
C LEU A 119 2.90 -18.76 21.85
N PHE A 120 3.46 -17.56 22.04
CA PHE A 120 3.00 -16.36 21.35
C PHE A 120 3.53 -16.31 19.92
N GLN A 121 2.65 -16.18 18.93
CA GLN A 121 3.01 -16.03 17.51
C GLN A 121 4.01 -17.08 16.98
N SER A 122 3.90 -18.33 17.45
CA SER A 122 4.76 -19.46 17.02
C SER A 122 6.26 -19.20 17.25
N GLN A 123 6.62 -18.49 18.32
CA GLN A 123 8.03 -18.34 18.73
C GLN A 123 8.69 -19.70 18.98
N GLU A 124 9.95 -19.86 18.57
CA GLU A 124 10.78 -21.02 18.94
C GLU A 124 11.34 -20.83 20.37
N GLU A 125 11.51 -21.94 21.10
CA GLU A 125 12.04 -21.98 22.48
C GLU A 125 13.56 -21.77 22.54
#